data_AF-A0A376S880-F1
#
_entry.id   AF-A0A376S880-F1
#
_cell.length_a   1.000
_cell.length_b   1.000
_cell.length_c   1.000
_cell.angle_alpha   90.00
_cell.angle_beta   90.00
_cell.angle_gamma   90.00
#
_symmetry.space_group_name_H-M   'P 1'
#
loop_
_entity.id
_entity.type
_entity.pdbx_description
1 polymer ?
#
loop_
_entity_poly.entity_id
_entity_poly.type
_entity_poly.pdbx_seq_one_letter_code
_entity_poly.pdbx_strand_id
1 'polypeptide(L)'
;MLRATKVRIYPTPEQAEFINAQFGAVRFAYNKALHIKKHSYQRHRVNLNPRKDLKPLLAVAKKSRRYGWLKEYDSIALQQAVINLDVAFSNFFNPKLKAGKPTFKSKHGRQSSYHCVGIKVLDGAIKIPENLAD
;
A
#
# COMPACT_ATOMS: atom_id res chain seq x y z
N MET A 1 1.06 16.10 23.22
CA MET A 1 0.41 14.76 23.14
C MET A 1 -0.26 14.64 21.78
N LEU A 2 0.02 13.60 21.00
CA LEU A 2 -0.63 13.40 19.70
C LEU A 2 -2.08 12.96 19.92
N ARG A 3 -3.05 13.65 19.31
CA ARG A 3 -4.46 13.27 19.34
C ARG A 3 -4.78 12.44 18.10
N ALA A 4 -5.44 11.30 18.28
CA ALA A 4 -5.91 10.45 17.21
C ALA A 4 -7.44 10.42 17.22
N THR A 5 -8.05 10.73 16.07
CA THR A 5 -9.51 10.71 15.90
C THR A 5 -9.88 9.60 14.93
N LYS A 6 -10.85 8.75 15.31
CA LYS A 6 -11.42 7.73 14.45
C LYS A 6 -12.80 8.18 14.02
N VAL A 7 -13.01 8.28 12.71
CA VAL A 7 -14.27 8.73 12.11
C VAL A 7 -14.75 7.71 11.08
N ARG A 8 -16.06 7.65 10.88
CA ARG A 8 -16.69 6.93 9.77
C ARG A 8 -17.00 7.93 8.67
N ILE A 9 -16.59 7.62 7.44
CA ILE A 9 -16.93 8.40 6.26
C ILE A 9 -18.15 7.79 5.55
N TYR A 10 -18.92 8.64 4.88
CA TYR A 10 -20.06 8.26 4.05
C TYR A 10 -19.80 8.76 2.63
N PRO A 11 -19.07 7.98 1.81
CA PRO A 11 -18.68 8.42 0.48
C PRO A 11 -19.87 8.44 -0.48
N THR A 12 -19.86 9.35 -1.44
CA THR A 12 -20.73 9.28 -2.64
C THR A 12 -20.39 8.04 -3.47
N PRO A 13 -21.25 7.61 -4.41
CA PRO A 13 -20.95 6.48 -5.29
C PRO A 13 -19.60 6.60 -6.00
N GLU A 14 -19.29 7.75 -6.59
CA GLU A 14 -18.01 8.02 -7.27
C GLU A 14 -16.81 7.94 -6.30
N GLN A 15 -16.94 8.49 -5.09
CA GLN A 15 -15.90 8.39 -4.07
C GLN A 15 -15.69 6.93 -3.63
N ALA A 16 -16.77 6.17 -3.48
CA ALA A 16 -16.69 4.76 -3.12
C ALA A 16 -15.99 3.94 -4.20
N GLU A 17 -16.27 4.21 -5.48
CA GLU A 17 -15.57 3.58 -6.61
C GLU A 17 -14.07 3.88 -6.57
N PHE A 18 -13.70 5.15 -6.42
CA PHE A 18 -12.29 5.55 -6.30
C PHE A 18 -11.60 4.87 -5.11
N ILE A 19 -12.22 4.89 -3.93
CA ILE A 19 -11.67 4.26 -2.71
C ILE A 19 -11.48 2.76 -2.90
N ASN A 20 -12.44 2.08 -3.55
CA ASN A 20 -12.34 0.66 -3.84
C ASN A 20 -11.18 0.35 -4.79
N ALA A 21 -11.02 1.18 -5.82
CA ALA A 21 -9.93 1.06 -6.78
C ALA A 21 -8.56 1.35 -6.15
N GLN A 22 -8.47 2.38 -5.29
CA GLN A 22 -7.32 2.70 -4.45
C GLN A 22 -6.91 1.53 -3.56
N PHE A 23 -7.86 0.88 -2.87
CA PHE A 23 -7.57 -0.33 -2.10
C PHE A 23 -7.08 -1.48 -2.99
N GLY A 24 -7.63 -1.60 -4.20
CA GLY A 24 -7.15 -2.53 -5.23
C GLY A 24 -5.68 -2.30 -5.58
N ALA A 25 -5.29 -1.05 -5.85
CA ALA A 25 -3.95 -0.65 -6.20
C ALA A 25 -2.94 -0.91 -5.06
N VAL A 26 -3.30 -0.54 -3.83
CA VAL A 26 -2.48 -0.80 -2.63
C VAL A 26 -2.30 -2.29 -2.38
N ARG A 27 -3.38 -3.08 -2.53
CA ARG A 27 -3.33 -4.55 -2.42
C ARG A 27 -2.43 -5.15 -3.52
N PHE A 28 -2.54 -4.65 -4.75
CA PHE A 28 -1.70 -5.08 -5.86
C PHE A 28 -0.22 -4.81 -5.58
N ALA A 29 0.15 -3.60 -5.14
CA ALA A 29 1.54 -3.25 -4.83
C ALA A 29 2.15 -4.19 -3.77
N TYR A 30 1.41 -4.44 -2.67
CA TYR A 30 1.83 -5.39 -1.65
C TYR A 30 2.03 -6.80 -2.21
N ASN A 31 1.01 -7.33 -2.90
CA ASN A 31 1.03 -8.69 -3.42
C ASN A 31 2.13 -8.88 -4.47
N LYS A 32 2.32 -7.90 -5.36
CA LYS A 32 3.35 -7.97 -6.39
C LYS A 32 4.76 -7.95 -5.78
N ALA A 33 5.00 -7.11 -4.76
CA ALA A 33 6.26 -7.11 -4.02
C ALA A 33 6.51 -8.46 -3.32
N LEU A 34 5.50 -9.02 -2.65
CA LEU A 34 5.60 -10.35 -2.02
C LEU A 34 5.92 -11.44 -3.03
N HIS A 35 5.27 -11.40 -4.20
CA HIS A 35 5.55 -12.34 -5.29
C HIS A 35 7.00 -12.24 -5.78
N ILE A 36 7.49 -11.02 -6.06
CA ILE A 36 8.87 -10.80 -6.54
C ILE A 36 9.88 -11.33 -5.51
N LYS A 37 9.71 -11.01 -4.23
CA LYS A 37 10.58 -11.51 -3.15
C LYS A 37 10.58 -13.03 -3.06
N LYS A 38 9.38 -13.65 -3.07
CA LYS A 38 9.24 -15.12 -3.02
C LYS A 38 9.91 -15.79 -4.21
N HIS A 39 9.64 -15.29 -5.41
CA HIS A 39 10.21 -15.84 -6.65
C HIS A 39 11.73 -15.68 -6.69
N SER A 40 12.26 -14.52 -6.33
CA SER A 40 13.71 -14.26 -6.28
C SER A 40 14.41 -15.22 -5.31
N TYR A 41 13.84 -15.43 -4.13
CA TYR A 41 14.39 -16.37 -3.17
C TYR A 41 14.28 -17.83 -3.63
N GLN A 42 13.17 -18.23 -4.23
CA GLN A 42 12.97 -19.60 -4.72
C GLN A 42 13.93 -19.95 -5.87
N ARG A 43 14.10 -19.03 -6.83
CA ARG A 43 14.86 -19.29 -8.06
C ARG A 43 16.35 -19.00 -7.93
N HIS A 44 16.71 -17.95 -7.19
CA HIS A 44 18.08 -17.45 -7.12
C HIS A 44 18.66 -17.45 -5.71
N ARG A 45 17.89 -17.86 -4.70
CA ARG A 45 18.27 -17.77 -3.26
C ARG A 45 18.63 -16.36 -2.80
N VAL A 46 18.21 -15.34 -3.56
CA VAL A 46 18.41 -13.93 -3.22
C VAL A 46 17.27 -13.44 -2.33
N ASN A 47 17.64 -12.84 -1.20
CA ASN A 47 16.68 -12.30 -0.25
C ASN A 47 16.54 -10.78 -0.42
N LEU A 48 15.55 -10.35 -1.19
CA LEU A 48 15.28 -8.92 -1.45
C LEU A 48 14.65 -8.23 -0.22
N ASN A 49 15.19 -7.08 0.19
CA ASN A 49 14.57 -6.20 1.16
C ASN A 49 13.42 -5.41 0.49
N PRO A 50 12.16 -5.52 0.97
CA PRO A 50 11.05 -4.83 0.32
C PRO A 50 11.21 -3.30 0.26
N ARG A 51 11.70 -2.67 1.33
CA ARG A 51 11.86 -1.21 1.38
C ARG A 51 12.97 -0.70 0.47
N LYS A 52 14.12 -1.38 0.42
CA LYS A 52 15.30 -0.95 -0.34
C LYS A 52 15.23 -1.39 -1.80
N ASP A 53 14.83 -2.64 -2.06
CA ASP A 53 14.95 -3.24 -3.39
C ASP A 53 13.64 -3.19 -4.19
N LEU A 54 12.48 -3.35 -3.52
CA LEU A 54 11.19 -3.48 -4.21
C LEU A 54 10.43 -2.16 -4.32
N LYS A 55 10.53 -1.29 -3.32
CA LYS A 55 9.86 0.02 -3.33
C LYS A 55 10.27 0.87 -4.55
N PRO A 56 11.56 0.96 -4.94
CA PRO A 56 11.96 1.72 -6.14
C PRO A 56 11.34 1.19 -7.44
N LEU A 57 11.03 -0.11 -7.51
CA LEU A 57 10.38 -0.71 -8.68
C LEU A 57 8.99 -0.14 -8.95
N LEU A 58 8.32 0.48 -7.97
CA LEU A 58 7.04 1.17 -8.19
C LEU A 58 7.20 2.33 -9.18
N ALA A 59 8.29 3.09 -9.10
CA ALA A 59 8.54 4.21 -10.01
C ALA A 59 8.72 3.71 -11.46
N VAL A 60 9.42 2.57 -11.62
CA VAL A 60 9.59 1.91 -12.91
C VAL A 60 8.26 1.34 -13.42
N ALA A 61 7.50 0.66 -12.55
CA ALA A 61 6.21 0.07 -12.88
C ALA A 61 5.21 1.14 -13.39
N LYS A 62 5.13 2.28 -12.71
CA LYS A 62 4.28 3.42 -13.12
C LYS A 62 4.62 3.97 -14.51
N LYS A 63 5.85 3.81 -14.99
CA LYS A 63 6.25 4.23 -16.35
C LYS A 63 6.04 3.14 -17.41
N SER A 64 5.77 1.91 -16.98
CA SER A 64 5.58 0.78 -17.90
C SER A 64 4.18 0.75 -18.50
N ARG A 65 4.04 0.24 -19.72
CA ARG A 65 2.73 0.03 -20.38
C ARG A 65 1.79 -0.87 -19.55
N ARG A 66 2.34 -1.87 -18.86
CA ARG A 66 1.57 -2.88 -18.13
C ARG A 66 1.01 -2.36 -16.79
N TYR A 67 1.75 -1.49 -16.12
CA TYR A 67 1.42 -1.02 -14.76
C TYR A 67 1.28 0.50 -14.67
N GLY A 68 1.12 1.17 -15.81
CA GLY A 68 0.96 2.63 -15.90
C GLY A 68 -0.25 3.14 -15.13
N TRP A 69 -1.32 2.34 -15.07
CA TRP A 69 -2.54 2.61 -14.30
C TRP A 69 -2.27 2.89 -12.80
N LEU A 70 -1.14 2.46 -12.24
CA LEU A 70 -0.76 2.79 -10.86
C LEU A 70 -0.49 4.30 -10.64
N LYS A 71 -0.39 5.10 -11.71
CA LYS A 71 -0.29 6.56 -11.64
C LYS A 71 -1.60 7.21 -11.20
N GLU A 72 -2.74 6.56 -11.43
CA GLU A 72 -4.08 7.04 -11.06
C GLU A 72 -4.36 6.92 -9.55
N TYR A 73 -3.40 6.46 -8.76
CA TYR A 73 -3.56 6.13 -7.34
C TYR A 73 -2.43 6.69 -6.47
N ASP A 74 -2.75 6.92 -5.20
CA ASP A 74 -1.90 7.64 -4.25
C ASP A 74 -0.52 6.99 -4.16
N SER A 75 0.49 7.73 -4.61
CA SER A 75 1.86 7.22 -4.71
C SER A 75 2.46 6.88 -3.34
N ILE A 76 2.05 7.57 -2.29
CA ILE A 76 2.51 7.36 -0.91
C ILE A 76 1.86 6.09 -0.37
N ALA A 77 0.56 5.88 -0.61
CA ALA A 77 -0.16 4.68 -0.22
C ALA A 77 0.45 3.41 -0.86
N LEU A 78 0.79 3.47 -2.16
CA LEU A 78 1.44 2.37 -2.86
C LEU A 78 2.82 2.04 -2.28
N GLN A 79 3.63 3.06 -2.02
CA GLN A 79 4.94 2.90 -1.38
C GLN A 79 4.81 2.34 0.05
N GLN A 80 3.83 2.84 0.81
CA GLN A 80 3.56 2.38 2.15
C GLN A 80 3.10 0.92 2.17
N ALA A 81 2.39 0.43 1.15
CA ALA A 81 2.09 -1.00 1.01
C ALA A 81 3.36 -1.86 0.96
N VAL A 82 4.39 -1.43 0.23
CA VAL A 82 5.67 -2.15 0.16
C VAL A 82 6.44 -2.05 1.48
N ILE A 83 6.36 -0.90 2.16
CA ILE A 83 6.93 -0.73 3.51
C ILE A 83 6.22 -1.63 4.53
N ASN A 84 4.89 -1.77 4.44
CA ASN A 84 4.14 -2.67 5.32
C ASN A 84 4.55 -4.13 5.11
N LEU A 85 4.99 -4.49 3.89
CA LEU A 85 5.58 -5.81 3.64
C LEU A 85 6.94 -5.97 4.32
N ASP A 86 7.81 -4.96 4.26
CA ASP A 86 9.08 -4.93 4.99
C ASP A 86 8.86 -5.15 6.49
N VAL A 87 7.95 -4.39 7.09
CA VAL A 87 7.57 -4.52 8.51
C VAL A 87 7.00 -5.91 8.81
N ALA A 88 6.16 -6.47 7.95
CA ALA A 88 5.60 -7.80 8.16
C ALA A 88 6.69 -8.89 8.19
N PHE A 89 7.72 -8.79 7.34
CA PHE A 89 8.88 -9.68 7.40
C PHE A 89 9.73 -9.45 8.65
N SER A 90 10.02 -8.19 9.00
CA SER A 90 10.76 -7.87 10.22
C SER A 90 10.08 -8.42 11.46
N ASN A 91 8.75 -8.34 11.52
CA ASN A 91 7.96 -8.90 12.61
C ASN A 91 8.00 -10.44 12.61
N PHE A 92 7.90 -11.07 11.43
CA PHE A 92 7.97 -12.53 11.30
C PHE A 92 9.32 -13.09 11.79
N PHE A 93 10.42 -12.38 11.58
CA PHE A 93 11.75 -12.78 12.07
C PHE A 93 12.03 -12.37 13.52
N ASN A 94 11.17 -11.57 14.15
CA ASN A 94 11.35 -11.13 15.53
C ASN A 94 10.75 -12.18 16.50
N PRO A 95 11.56 -12.91 17.28
CA PRO A 95 11.07 -13.98 18.15
C PRO A 95 10.17 -13.47 19.29
N LYS A 96 10.21 -12.17 19.61
CA LYS A 96 9.36 -11.56 20.64
C LYS A 96 7.93 -11.30 20.15
N LEU A 97 7.69 -11.33 18.84
CA LEU A 97 6.39 -11.07 18.24
C LEU A 97 5.76 -12.37 17.75
N LYS A 98 4.49 -12.59 18.11
CA LYS A 98 3.69 -13.67 17.53
C LYS A 98 3.19 -13.26 16.13
N ALA A 99 4.09 -13.22 15.16
CA ALA A 99 3.79 -12.85 13.78
C ALA A 99 3.98 -14.04 12.82
N GLY A 100 2.96 -14.31 12.01
CA GLY A 100 3.03 -15.32 10.95
C GLY A 100 3.79 -14.84 9.72
N LYS A 101 4.17 -15.78 8.85
CA LYS A 101 4.80 -15.48 7.57
C LYS A 101 3.89 -14.58 6.70
N PRO A 102 4.42 -13.55 6.03
CA PRO A 102 3.62 -12.71 5.13
C PRO A 102 2.94 -13.53 4.01
N THR A 103 1.62 -13.34 3.90
CA THR A 103 0.74 -13.99 2.91
C THR A 103 0.17 -12.98 1.93
N PHE A 104 -0.36 -13.46 0.80
CA PHE A 104 -1.04 -12.58 -0.14
C PHE A 104 -2.32 -12.02 0.48
N LYS A 105 -2.55 -10.72 0.30
CA LYS A 105 -3.77 -10.03 0.73
C LYS A 105 -4.92 -10.38 -0.22
N SER A 106 -6.09 -10.69 0.35
CA SER A 106 -7.34 -10.92 -0.37
C SER A 106 -8.18 -9.64 -0.47
N LYS A 107 -9.08 -9.55 -1.46
CA LYS A 107 -10.06 -8.47 -1.59
C LYS A 107 -11.10 -8.47 -0.46
N HIS A 108 -11.48 -9.66 0.00
CA HIS A 108 -12.51 -9.86 1.03
C HIS A 108 -11.96 -9.74 2.46
N GLY A 109 -10.63 -9.65 2.62
CA GLY A 109 -10.00 -9.36 3.89
C GLY A 109 -10.03 -7.87 4.25
N ARG A 110 -9.39 -7.52 5.37
CA ARG A 110 -9.22 -6.12 5.79
C ARG A 110 -8.48 -5.32 4.73
N GLN A 111 -9.12 -4.27 4.21
CA GLN A 111 -8.51 -3.29 3.32
C GLN A 111 -8.04 -2.07 4.12
N SER A 112 -6.94 -1.46 3.68
CA SER A 112 -6.37 -0.28 4.31
C SER A 112 -5.51 0.47 3.29
N SER A 113 -5.65 1.79 3.27
CA SER A 113 -4.77 2.71 2.52
C SER A 113 -4.17 3.72 3.50
N TYR A 114 -2.99 4.23 3.17
CA TYR A 114 -2.29 5.21 3.99
C TYR A 114 -2.14 6.50 3.21
N HIS A 115 -2.61 7.60 3.79
CA HIS A 115 -2.57 8.94 3.22
C HIS A 115 -2.06 9.87 4.32
N CYS A 116 -1.02 10.65 4.06
CA CYS A 116 -0.39 11.49 5.08
C CYS A 116 -0.03 12.90 4.62
N VAL A 117 -0.43 13.29 3.42
CA VAL A 117 -0.24 14.64 2.88
C VAL A 117 -1.60 15.15 2.43
N GLY A 118 -1.89 16.45 2.58
CA GLY A 118 -3.09 17.06 2.03
C GLY A 118 -4.42 16.71 2.73
N ILE A 119 -4.39 16.06 3.89
CA ILE A 119 -5.61 15.84 4.69
C ILE A 119 -6.01 17.16 5.34
N LYS A 120 -7.22 17.64 5.04
CA LYS A 120 -7.81 18.82 5.69
C LYS A 120 -9.13 18.45 6.33
N VAL A 121 -9.32 18.89 7.58
CA VAL A 121 -10.61 18.83 8.25
C VAL A 121 -11.34 20.12 7.89
N LEU A 122 -12.49 19.98 7.24
CA LEU A 122 -13.41 21.05 6.90
C LEU A 122 -14.61 20.94 7.84
N ASP A 123 -15.44 21.98 7.89
CA ASP A 123 -16.70 21.90 8.64
C ASP A 123 -17.60 20.83 7.99
N GLY A 124 -17.96 19.80 8.76
CA GLY A 124 -18.73 18.64 8.29
C GLY A 124 -18.05 17.69 7.30
N ALA A 125 -16.78 17.89 6.93
CA ALA A 125 -16.12 17.06 5.91
C ALA A 125 -14.62 16.84 6.14
N ILE A 126 -14.07 15.79 5.54
CA ILE A 126 -12.63 15.53 5.50
C ILE A 126 -12.20 15.47 4.04
N LYS A 127 -11.31 16.38 3.64
CA LYS A 127 -10.65 16.32 2.34
C LYS A 127 -9.47 15.36 2.45
N ILE A 128 -9.51 14.29 1.66
CA ILE A 128 -8.37 13.41 1.40
C ILE A 128 -7.70 13.96 0.13
N PRO A 129 -6.36 13.97 0.03
CA PRO A 129 -5.67 14.36 -1.19
C PRO A 129 -6.20 13.55 -2.40
N GLU A 130 -6.67 14.25 -3.42
CA GLU A 130 -6.66 13.70 -4.78
C GLU A 130 -5.20 13.62 -5.25
N ASN A 131 -4.90 12.69 -6.14
CA ASN A 131 -3.56 12.57 -6.69
C ASN A 131 -3.11 13.92 -7.26
N LEU A 132 -2.05 14.47 -6.67
CA LEU A 132 -1.15 15.41 -7.31
C LEU A 132 -0.45 14.65 -8.44
N ALA A 133 -1.16 14.50 -9.56
CA ALA A 133 -0.54 14.27 -10.85
C ALA A 133 -0.40 15.66 -11.48
N ASP A 134 0.69 16.34 -11.14
CA ASP A 134 1.28 17.35 -12.02
C ASP A 134 1.93 16.66 -13.23
#